data_AF-A0A356R7Z4-F1
#
_entry.id   AF-A0A356R7Z4-F1
#
_cell.length_a   1.000
_cell.length_b   1.000
_cell.length_c   1.000
_cell.angle_alpha   90.00
_cell.angle_beta   90.00
_cell.angle_gamma   90.00
#
_symmetry.space_group_name_H-M   'P 1'
#
loop_
_entity.id
_entity.type
_entity.pdbx_description
1 polymer ?
#
loop_
_entity_poly.entity_id
_entity_poly.type
_entity_poly.pdbx_seq_one_letter_code
_entity_poly.pdbx_strand_id
1 'polypeptide(L)'
;RGKMFVFEDLENVDDRGMQEVLREVSKEELLLALKPIDGPLRDKFFKNMSSRAAESLKEDMETRGPVKLSDVEASQQNIIKTVQRLAAEGRVSLGGKGEEQMV
;
A
#
# COMPACT_ATOMS: atom_id res chain seq x y z
N ARG A 1 -10.80 17.88 13.38
CA ARG A 1 -9.58 17.03 13.39
C ARG A 1 -9.69 16.15 12.17
N GLY A 2 -8.99 16.49 11.08
CA GLY A 2 -9.04 15.72 9.84
C GLY A 2 -8.66 14.26 10.12
N LYS A 3 -9.35 13.33 9.47
CA LYS A 3 -8.97 11.91 9.54
C LYS A 3 -7.60 11.77 8.89
N MET A 4 -6.63 11.24 9.64
CA MET A 4 -5.32 10.91 9.06
C MET A 4 -5.50 9.82 8.01
N PHE A 5 -4.77 9.92 6.91
CA PHE A 5 -4.70 8.88 5.89
C PHE A 5 -4.13 7.59 6.51
N VAL A 6 -4.88 6.50 6.46
CA VAL A 6 -4.49 5.19 6.99
C VAL A 6 -4.20 4.19 5.85
N PHE A 7 -3.66 3.02 6.20
CA PHE A 7 -3.27 2.03 5.19
C PHE A 7 -4.46 1.53 4.37
N GLU A 8 -5.63 1.41 5.00
CA GLU A 8 -6.88 1.00 4.37
C GLU A 8 -7.39 2.00 3.33
N ASP A 9 -7.02 3.28 3.44
CA ASP A 9 -7.43 4.30 2.48
C ASP A 9 -6.80 4.09 1.08
N LEU A 10 -5.77 3.24 0.98
CA LEU A 10 -5.18 2.81 -0.30
C LEU A 10 -6.19 2.12 -1.22
N GLU A 11 -7.27 1.55 -0.68
CA GLU A 11 -8.36 1.00 -1.49
C GLU A 11 -8.98 2.07 -2.41
N ASN A 12 -8.99 3.33 -1.98
CA ASN A 12 -9.56 4.46 -2.71
C ASN A 12 -8.58 5.13 -3.69
N VAL A 13 -7.31 4.72 -3.71
CA VAL A 13 -6.33 5.21 -4.68
C VAL A 13 -6.66 4.60 -6.04
N ASP A 14 -6.61 5.40 -7.10
CA ASP A 14 -6.86 4.90 -8.45
C ASP A 14 -5.79 3.89 -8.90
N ASP A 15 -6.07 3.12 -9.96
CA ASP A 15 -5.16 2.06 -10.40
C ASP A 15 -3.80 2.65 -10.85
N ARG A 16 -3.80 3.83 -11.48
CA ARG A 16 -2.58 4.52 -11.87
C ARG A 16 -1.74 4.91 -10.65
N GLY A 17 -2.35 5.51 -9.63
CA GLY A 17 -1.67 5.88 -8.39
C GLY A 17 -1.12 4.65 -7.66
N MET A 18 -1.88 3.55 -7.61
CA MET A 18 -1.39 2.29 -7.03
C MET A 18 -0.17 1.76 -7.78
N GLN A 19 -0.14 1.86 -9.11
CA GLN A 19 1.04 1.47 -9.90
C GLN A 19 2.25 2.36 -9.62
N GLU A 20 2.07 3.66 -9.39
CA GLU A 20 3.17 4.56 -8.97
C GLU A 20 3.72 4.14 -7.60
N VAL A 21 2.83 3.83 -6.64
CA VAL A 21 3.22 3.35 -5.30
C VAL A 21 4.01 2.04 -5.41
N LEU A 22 3.49 1.07 -6.16
CA LEU A 22 4.11 -0.25 -6.32
C LEU A 22 5.51 -0.22 -6.95
N ARG A 23 5.87 0.84 -7.70
CA ARG A 23 7.23 1.01 -8.24
C ARG A 23 8.24 1.48 -7.20
N GLU A 24 7.78 2.07 -6.10
CA GLU A 24 8.61 2.72 -5.07
C GLU A 24 8.66 1.90 -3.77
N VAL A 25 7.85 0.85 -3.65
CA VAL A 25 7.79 -0.03 -2.49
C VAL A 25 8.53 -1.33 -2.77
N SER A 26 9.34 -1.78 -1.81
CA SER A 26 10.11 -3.02 -1.96
C SER A 26 9.23 -4.27 -1.80
N LYS A 27 9.69 -5.40 -2.35
CA LYS A 27 8.99 -6.69 -2.21
C LYS A 27 8.86 -7.12 -0.74
N GLU A 28 9.88 -6.89 0.09
CA GLU A 28 9.83 -7.24 1.52
C GLU A 28 8.80 -6.39 2.28
N GLU A 29 8.68 -5.10 1.96
CA GLU A 29 7.64 -4.25 2.55
C GLU A 29 6.24 -4.69 2.15
N LEU A 30 6.04 -5.05 0.86
CA LEU A 30 4.76 -5.59 0.39
C LEU A 30 4.43 -6.92 1.08
N LEU A 31 5.41 -7.80 1.24
CA LEU A 31 5.25 -9.08 1.91
C LEU A 31 4.77 -8.89 3.35
N LEU A 32 5.46 -8.05 4.12
CA LEU A 32 5.11 -7.78 5.51
C LEU A 32 3.77 -7.06 5.63
N ALA A 33 3.55 -6.00 4.84
CA ALA A 33 2.36 -5.16 4.95
C ALA A 33 1.07 -5.89 4.55
N LEU A 34 1.13 -6.77 3.55
CA LEU A 34 -0.04 -7.44 2.98
C LEU A 34 -0.30 -8.84 3.53
N LYS A 35 0.63 -9.43 4.29
CA LYS A 35 0.42 -10.77 4.87
C LYS A 35 -0.83 -10.87 5.76
N PRO A 36 -1.15 -9.92 6.65
CA PRO A 36 -2.35 -9.99 7.49
C PRO A 36 -3.60 -9.38 6.84
N ILE A 37 -3.50 -8.88 5.61
CA ILE A 37 -4.58 -8.17 4.93
C ILE A 37 -5.31 -9.13 4.01
N ASP A 38 -6.63 -9.12 4.05
CA ASP A 38 -7.50 -9.88 3.16
C ASP A 38 -8.54 -8.97 2.49
N GLY A 39 -9.21 -9.49 1.47
CA GLY A 39 -10.33 -8.81 0.83
C GLY A 39 -9.92 -7.67 -0.13
N PRO A 40 -10.79 -6.65 -0.30
CA PRO A 40 -10.68 -5.67 -1.39
C PRO A 40 -9.33 -4.95 -1.46
N LEU A 41 -8.77 -4.59 -0.31
CA LEU A 41 -7.47 -3.93 -0.25
C LEU A 41 -6.36 -4.85 -0.79
N ARG A 42 -6.30 -6.11 -0.35
CA ARG A 42 -5.32 -7.09 -0.85
C ARG A 42 -5.49 -7.28 -2.37
N ASP A 43 -6.72 -7.41 -2.84
CA ASP A 43 -7.02 -7.59 -4.26
C ASP A 43 -6.60 -6.37 -5.09
N LYS A 44 -6.75 -5.15 -4.55
CA LYS A 44 -6.31 -3.91 -5.18
C LYS A 44 -4.81 -3.88 -5.44
N PHE A 45 -4.00 -4.35 -4.48
CA PHE A 45 -2.55 -4.47 -4.65
C PHE A 45 -2.22 -5.48 -5.76
N PHE A 46 -2.76 -6.70 -5.69
CA PHE A 46 -2.45 -7.74 -6.68
C PHE A 46 -2.94 -7.39 -8.08
N LYS A 47 -4.11 -6.77 -8.22
CA LYS A 47 -4.64 -6.29 -9.51
C LYS A 47 -3.70 -5.30 -10.20
N ASN A 48 -2.96 -4.50 -9.44
CA ASN A 48 -2.05 -3.47 -9.96
C ASN A 48 -0.60 -3.95 -10.11
N MET A 49 -0.30 -5.21 -9.79
CA MET A 49 0.99 -5.85 -10.06
C MET A 49 0.99 -6.54 -11.42
N SER A 50 2.19 -6.81 -11.96
CA SER A 50 2.30 -7.79 -13.04
C SER A 50 1.97 -9.20 -12.51
N SER A 51 1.47 -10.08 -13.39
CA SER A 51 1.12 -11.46 -13.03
C SER A 51 2.27 -12.18 -12.31
N ARG A 52 3.49 -12.06 -12.86
CA ARG A 52 4.71 -12.65 -12.27
C ARG A 52 5.04 -12.09 -10.89
N ALA A 53 4.90 -10.77 -10.69
CA ALA A 53 5.18 -10.16 -9.38
C ALA A 53 4.14 -10.58 -8.33
N ALA A 54 2.87 -10.64 -8.72
CA ALA A 54 1.79 -11.09 -7.86
C ALA A 54 1.96 -12.56 -7.45
N GLU A 55 2.27 -13.45 -8.39
CA GLU A 55 2.53 -14.87 -8.13
C GLU A 55 3.72 -15.05 -7.19
N SER A 56 4.85 -14.41 -7.51
CA SER A 56 6.05 -14.49 -6.68
C SER A 56 5.86 -13.92 -5.26
N LEU A 57 5.01 -12.90 -5.09
CA LEU A 57 4.69 -12.38 -3.77
C LEU A 57 3.78 -13.34 -2.98
N LYS A 58 2.82 -14.00 -3.63
CA LYS A 58 1.95 -15.00 -3.00
C LYS A 58 2.74 -16.21 -2.51
N GLU A 59 3.64 -16.74 -3.34
CA GLU A 59 4.56 -17.83 -2.96
C GLU A 59 5.41 -17.44 -1.74
N ASP A 60 5.97 -16.23 -1.74
CA ASP A 60 6.74 -15.74 -0.60
C ASP A 60 5.88 -15.59 0.67
N MET A 61 4.62 -15.18 0.56
CA MET A 61 3.71 -15.07 1.71
C MET A 61 3.40 -16.43 2.34
N GLU A 62 3.20 -17.46 1.50
CA GLU A 62 2.95 -18.85 1.91
C GLU A 62 4.17 -19.48 2.59
N THR A 63 5.36 -19.23 2.05
CA THR A 63 6.61 -19.76 2.59
C THR A 63 7.10 -18.99 3.81
N ARG A 64 6.74 -17.71 3.94
CA ARG A 64 7.08 -16.91 5.12
C ARG A 64 6.40 -17.52 6.35
N GLY A 65 7.16 -17.71 7.42
CA GLY A 65 6.61 -18.02 8.73
C GLY A 65 5.79 -16.87 9.34
N PRO A 66 5.42 -16.99 10.62
CA PRO A 66 4.80 -15.90 11.37
C PRO A 66 5.64 -14.61 11.30
N VAL A 67 4.99 -13.46 11.25
CA VAL A 67 5.62 -12.13 11.24
C VAL A 67 5.25 -11.38 12.50
N LYS A 68 6.14 -10.50 12.99
CA LYS A 68 5.85 -9.68 14.16
C LYS A 68 4.91 -8.54 13.77
N LEU A 69 3.93 -8.23 14.62
CA LEU A 69 3.01 -7.12 14.41
C LEU A 69 3.76 -5.78 14.21
N SER A 70 4.83 -5.55 14.97
CA SER A 70 5.67 -4.34 14.83
C SER A 70 6.27 -4.18 13.43
N ASP A 71 6.64 -5.29 12.79
CA ASP A 71 7.27 -5.26 11.47
C ASP A 71 6.22 -4.97 10.39
N VAL A 72 5.00 -5.54 10.56
CA VAL A 72 3.84 -5.24 9.72
C VAL A 72 3.51 -3.75 9.81
N GLU A 73 3.34 -3.21 11.02
CA GLU A 73 3.00 -1.80 11.24
C GLU A 73 4.06 -0.88 10.66
N ALA A 74 5.35 -1.21 10.84
CA ALA A 74 6.44 -0.45 10.26
C ALA A 74 6.39 -0.42 8.72
N SER A 75 6.16 -1.57 8.07
CA SER A 75 6.01 -1.64 6.61
C SER A 75 4.79 -0.89 6.11
N GLN A 76 3.63 -1.01 6.78
CA GLN A 76 2.43 -0.24 6.42
C GLN A 76 2.66 1.27 6.55
N GLN A 77 3.33 1.72 7.62
CA GLN A 77 3.68 3.13 7.79
C GLN A 77 4.67 3.63 6.74
N ASN A 78 5.64 2.81 6.33
CA ASN A 78 6.55 3.18 5.24
C ASN A 78 5.81 3.34 3.90
N ILE A 79 4.87 2.44 3.60
CA ILE A 79 4.04 2.56 2.39
C ILE A 79 3.19 3.84 2.45
N ILE A 80 2.58 4.17 3.59
CA ILE A 80 1.84 5.43 3.77
C ILE A 80 2.74 6.64 3.51
N LYS A 81 3.97 6.66 4.03
CA LYS A 81 4.92 7.76 3.77
C LYS A 81 5.26 7.88 2.29
N THR A 82 5.46 6.75 1.60
CA THR A 82 5.69 6.74 0.15
C THR A 82 4.50 7.33 -0.60
N VAL A 83 3.28 6.91 -0.25
CA VAL A 83 2.03 7.41 -0.84
C VAL A 83 1.86 8.92 -0.63
N GLN A 84 2.08 9.40 0.59
CA GLN A 84 2.01 10.83 0.92
C GLN A 84 3.04 11.66 0.17
N ARG A 85 4.27 11.15 0.04
CA ARG A 85 5.31 11.81 -0.77
C ARG A 85 4.90 11.87 -2.24
N LEU A 86 4.45 10.76 -2.82
CA LEU A 86 3.99 10.72 -4.21
C LEU A 86 2.78 11.64 -4.45
N ALA A 87 1.92 11.81 -3.44
CA ALA A 87 0.83 12.76 -3.50
C ALA A 87 1.30 14.22 -3.46
N ALA A 88 2.28 14.54 -2.61
CA ALA A 88 2.93 15.85 -2.59
C ALA A 88 3.65 16.17 -3.91
N GLU A 89 4.12 15.15 -4.63
CA GLU A 89 4.68 15.26 -5.99
C GLU A 89 3.62 15.35 -7.09
N GLY A 90 2.32 15.22 -6.76
CA GLY A 90 1.22 15.19 -7.73
C GLY A 90 1.14 13.92 -8.58
N ARG A 91 1.87 12.86 -8.22
CA ARG A 91 1.90 11.57 -8.93
C ARG A 91 0.76 10.63 -8.50
N VAL A 92 0.28 10.79 -7.26
CA VAL A 92 -0.82 9.99 -6.69
C VAL A 92 -1.91 10.93 -6.21
N SER A 93 -3.16 10.67 -6.59
CA SER A 93 -4.31 11.36 -6.00
C SER A 93 -4.83 10.54 -4.82
N LEU A 94 -4.76 11.11 -3.61
CA LEU A 94 -5.40 10.54 -2.43
C LEU A 94 -6.87 10.91 -2.50
N GLY A 95 -7.69 10.03 -3.08
CA GLY A 95 -9.12 10.27 -3.34
C GLY A 95 -9.80 11.04 -2.20
N GLY A 96 -10.41 12.18 -2.55
CA GLY A 96 -10.95 13.14 -1.60
C GLY A 96 -12.06 12.58 -0.71
N LYS A 97 -11.67 12.12 0.49
CA LYS A 97 -12.39 12.42 1.75
C LYS A 97 -11.47 13.15 2.73
N GLY A 98 -10.57 13.96 2.17
CA GLY A 98 -9.60 14.78 2.88
C GLY A 98 -9.22 16.01 2.05
N GLU A 99 -10.17 16.59 1.33
CA GLU A 99 -10.07 18.00 0.95
C GLU A 99 -10.27 18.83 2.21
N GLU A 100 -9.27 18.93 3.07
CA GLU A 100 -9.16 20.04 4.00
C GLU A 100 -7.68 20.30 4.33
N GLN A 101 -7.19 21.39 3.75
CA GLN A 101 -6.11 22.26 4.22
C GLN A 101 -4.68 21.89 3.79
N MET A 102 -4.34 22.31 2.56
CA MET A 102 -3.19 23.20 2.39
C MET A 102 -3.70 24.64 2.55
N VAL A 103 -3.62 25.18 3.77
CA VAL A 103 -3.64 26.63 4.04
C VAL A 103 -2.55 26.91 5.07
#